data_AF-A0A6P0N8W6-F1
#
_entry.id   AF-A0A6P0N8W6-F1
#
_cell.length_a   1.000
_cell.length_b   1.000
_cell.length_c   1.000
_cell.angle_alpha   90.00
_cell.angle_beta   90.00
_cell.angle_gamma   90.00
#
_symmetry.space_group_name_H-M   'P 1'
#
loop_
_entity.id
_entity.type
_entity.pdbx_description
1 polymer ?
#
loop_
_entity_poly.entity_id
_entity_poly.type
_entity_poly.pdbx_seq_one_letter_code
_entity_poly.pdbx_strand_id
1 'polypeptide(L)'
;MINSVIPIKTAEKSNSGSIVIEQANTKDQPNTKFGIGSMEVLSDDLNSSIIITITRDGENNHVEEDFTYRPILKKAPTALWGESLTPELNGEQFIKDVPFGFEIKPKKQHEPGETQAIERKELQFTTELIDNAYNWENIEPFLAQSLKKEDKEKTINDTIMEKSPNRNNLLENMGINLAEIEEINLSKFDFNDFLILPKIEQV
;
A
#
# COMPACT_ATOMS: atom_id res chain seq x y z
N MET A 1 -13.99 7.45 -15.14
CA MET A 1 -15.34 7.18 -14.61
C MET A 1 -15.98 8.50 -14.24
N ILE A 2 -17.23 8.73 -14.62
CA ILE A 2 -17.99 9.94 -14.25
C ILE A 2 -19.19 9.51 -13.40
N ASN A 3 -19.37 10.15 -12.25
CA ASN A 3 -20.54 9.98 -11.40
C ASN A 3 -21.29 11.31 -11.30
N SER A 4 -22.61 11.22 -11.32
CA SER A 4 -23.55 12.30 -11.09
C SER A 4 -24.32 12.04 -9.79
N VAL A 5 -24.74 13.11 -9.13
CA VAL A 5 -25.68 13.07 -8.01
C VAL A 5 -27.12 13.09 -8.51
N ILE A 6 -27.33 13.55 -9.75
CA ILE A 6 -28.62 13.62 -10.42
C ILE A 6 -28.73 12.43 -11.40
N PRO A 7 -29.80 11.62 -11.32
CA PRO A 7 -30.13 10.59 -12.31
C PRO A 7 -30.23 11.13 -13.74
N ILE A 8 -29.90 10.30 -14.73
CA ILE A 8 -29.71 10.70 -16.14
C ILE A 8 -30.73 10.01 -17.05
N LYS A 9 -31.56 10.75 -17.80
CA LYS A 9 -32.49 10.15 -18.77
C LYS A 9 -31.89 9.98 -20.16
N THR A 10 -31.02 10.92 -20.57
CA THR A 10 -30.36 10.88 -21.87
C THR A 10 -28.87 11.17 -21.76
N ALA A 11 -28.08 10.62 -22.68
CA ALA A 11 -26.65 10.83 -22.72
C ALA A 11 -26.21 11.04 -24.17
N GLU A 12 -25.30 11.98 -24.41
CA GLU A 12 -24.88 12.37 -25.75
C GLU A 12 -23.36 12.57 -25.83
N LYS A 13 -22.79 12.18 -26.97
CA LYS A 13 -21.42 12.55 -27.36
C LYS A 13 -21.49 13.91 -28.04
N SER A 14 -20.63 14.84 -27.64
CA SER A 14 -20.67 16.21 -28.16
C SER A 14 -20.61 16.32 -29.70
N ASN A 15 -19.97 15.37 -30.39
CA ASN A 15 -19.78 15.42 -31.84
C ASN A 15 -20.28 14.17 -32.60
N SER A 16 -20.89 13.19 -31.92
CA SER A 16 -21.19 11.88 -32.52
C SER A 16 -22.54 11.27 -32.09
N GLY A 17 -23.47 12.12 -31.67
CA GLY A 17 -24.84 11.74 -31.35
C GLY A 17 -24.98 10.98 -30.03
N SER A 18 -26.13 10.34 -29.83
CA SER A 18 -26.53 9.77 -28.54
C SER A 18 -25.63 8.62 -28.07
N ILE A 19 -25.35 8.60 -26.77
CA ILE A 19 -24.79 7.44 -26.06
C ILE A 19 -25.97 6.56 -25.68
N VAL A 20 -25.93 5.31 -26.13
CA VAL A 20 -26.95 4.32 -25.76
C VAL A 20 -26.84 4.07 -24.25
N ILE A 21 -27.89 4.40 -23.51
CA ILE A 21 -28.02 4.07 -22.09
C ILE A 21 -28.54 2.63 -21.98
N GLU A 22 -27.73 1.69 -22.46
CA GLU A 22 -27.97 0.26 -22.30
C GLU A 22 -26.71 -0.36 -21.72
N GLN A 23 -26.87 -1.38 -20.88
CA GLN A 23 -25.73 -2.20 -20.51
C GLN A 23 -25.47 -3.19 -21.63
N ALA A 24 -24.33 -3.06 -22.31
CA ALA A 24 -23.81 -4.13 -23.14
C ALA A 24 -23.55 -5.36 -22.24
N ASN A 25 -24.41 -6.38 -22.37
CA ASN A 25 -24.29 -7.73 -21.79
C ASN A 25 -24.98 -8.02 -20.43
N THR A 26 -26.00 -7.29 -20.01
CA THR A 26 -26.88 -7.72 -18.91
C THR A 26 -28.34 -7.50 -19.29
N LYS A 27 -29.24 -8.38 -18.81
CA LYS A 27 -30.70 -8.29 -19.04
C LYS A 27 -31.35 -7.05 -18.38
N ASP A 28 -30.58 -6.27 -17.63
CA ASP A 28 -31.08 -5.16 -16.84
C ASP A 28 -30.99 -3.88 -17.66
N GLN A 29 -32.11 -3.52 -18.28
CA GLN A 29 -32.27 -2.24 -18.95
C GLN A 29 -32.26 -1.10 -17.91
N PRO A 30 -31.49 -0.03 -18.13
CA PRO A 30 -31.48 1.13 -17.24
C PRO A 30 -32.88 1.72 -17.07
N ASN A 31 -33.25 1.99 -15.82
CA ASN A 31 -34.55 2.57 -15.50
C ASN A 31 -34.49 4.10 -15.59
N THR A 32 -35.05 4.65 -16.67
CA THR A 32 -35.19 6.10 -16.88
C THR A 32 -36.51 6.65 -16.35
N LYS A 33 -37.37 5.81 -15.75
CA LYS A 33 -38.62 6.21 -15.11
C LYS A 33 -38.38 6.64 -13.66
N PHE A 34 -38.10 7.92 -13.50
CA PHE A 34 -37.89 8.60 -12.21
C PHE A 34 -38.25 10.08 -12.35
N GLY A 35 -38.65 10.70 -11.24
CA GLY A 35 -39.08 12.10 -11.14
C GLY A 35 -38.33 12.85 -10.02
N ILE A 36 -38.95 13.88 -9.44
CA ILE A 36 -38.49 14.55 -8.23
C ILE A 36 -39.60 14.45 -7.18
N GLY A 37 -39.51 13.46 -6.30
CA GLY A 37 -40.59 13.13 -5.35
C GLY A 37 -40.90 14.28 -4.42
N SER A 38 -39.86 14.95 -3.89
CA SER A 38 -40.01 16.12 -3.02
C SER A 38 -40.68 17.33 -3.66
N MET A 39 -40.86 17.33 -4.98
CA MET A 39 -41.50 18.41 -5.74
C MET A 39 -42.67 17.91 -6.59
N GLU A 40 -43.06 16.64 -6.45
CA GLU A 40 -44.10 16.00 -7.29
C GLU A 40 -43.87 16.14 -8.80
N VAL A 41 -42.61 16.22 -9.23
CA VAL A 41 -42.28 16.28 -10.66
C VAL A 41 -42.32 14.86 -11.20
N LEU A 42 -43.19 14.60 -12.17
CA LEU A 42 -43.34 13.30 -12.82
C LEU A 42 -42.14 13.00 -13.72
N SER A 43 -41.94 11.71 -14.05
CA SER A 43 -40.86 11.28 -14.93
C SER A 43 -40.89 11.92 -16.31
N ASP A 44 -42.09 12.20 -16.83
CA ASP A 44 -42.27 12.75 -18.17
C ASP A 44 -42.01 14.27 -18.22
N ASP A 45 -42.11 14.94 -17.07
CA ASP A 45 -41.85 16.38 -16.93
C ASP A 45 -40.40 16.70 -16.56
N LEU A 46 -39.64 15.68 -16.13
CA LEU A 46 -38.24 15.79 -15.79
C LEU A 46 -37.38 15.48 -17.02
N ASN A 47 -36.52 16.42 -17.41
CA ASN A 47 -35.48 16.19 -18.40
C ASN A 47 -34.10 16.28 -17.74
N SER A 48 -33.31 15.22 -17.87
CA SER A 48 -31.91 15.21 -17.42
C SER A 48 -31.02 14.56 -18.47
N SER A 49 -30.03 15.31 -18.92
CA SER A 49 -29.08 14.88 -19.94
C SER A 49 -27.64 15.03 -19.44
N ILE A 50 -26.75 14.17 -19.93
CA ILE A 50 -25.31 14.34 -19.78
C ILE A 50 -24.66 14.40 -21.16
N ILE A 51 -23.79 15.38 -21.37
CA ILE A 51 -22.98 15.49 -22.57
C ILE A 51 -21.56 15.13 -22.19
N ILE A 52 -20.98 14.18 -22.92
CA ILE A 52 -19.60 13.75 -22.73
C ILE A 52 -18.78 14.22 -23.92
N THR A 53 -17.72 14.96 -23.62
CA THR A 53 -16.75 15.47 -24.59
C THR A 53 -15.39 14.91 -24.24
N ILE A 54 -14.72 14.29 -25.21
CA ILE A 54 -13.37 13.75 -25.04
C ILE A 54 -12.52 14.25 -26.19
N THR A 55 -11.44 14.95 -25.87
CA THR A 55 -10.55 15.53 -26.87
C THR A 55 -9.11 15.07 -26.67
N ARG A 56 -8.31 15.10 -27.75
CA ARG A 56 -6.89 14.75 -27.75
C ARG A 56 -6.08 15.89 -28.38
N ASP A 57 -5.06 16.40 -27.70
CA ASP A 57 -4.18 17.47 -28.23
C ASP A 57 -4.91 18.81 -28.53
N GLY A 58 -5.98 19.13 -27.77
CA GLY A 58 -6.70 20.41 -27.84
C GLY A 58 -8.22 20.26 -28.05
N GLU A 59 -8.96 21.36 -27.97
CA GLU A 59 -10.44 21.35 -27.95
C GLU A 59 -11.11 20.89 -29.25
N ASN A 60 -10.43 20.99 -30.40
CA ASN A 60 -11.04 20.72 -31.71
C ASN A 60 -10.90 19.26 -32.17
N ASN A 61 -10.13 18.43 -31.46
CA ASN A 61 -9.86 17.06 -31.87
C ASN A 61 -10.63 16.08 -30.98
N HIS A 62 -11.90 15.92 -31.35
CA HIS A 62 -12.89 15.06 -30.72
C HIS A 62 -12.59 13.57 -30.98
N VAL A 63 -12.47 12.78 -29.92
CA VAL A 63 -12.11 11.35 -29.97
C VAL A 63 -13.08 10.46 -29.18
N GLU A 64 -14.34 10.88 -29.03
CA GLU A 64 -15.35 10.16 -28.25
C GLU A 64 -15.61 8.73 -28.77
N GLU A 65 -15.38 8.47 -30.07
CA GLU A 65 -15.54 7.16 -30.71
C GLU A 65 -14.44 6.14 -30.33
N ASP A 66 -13.31 6.62 -29.81
CA ASP A 66 -12.21 5.77 -29.33
C ASP A 66 -12.53 5.12 -27.98
N PHE A 67 -13.69 5.45 -27.39
CA PHE A 67 -14.10 5.00 -26.07
C PHE A 67 -15.40 4.19 -26.11
N THR A 68 -15.56 3.36 -25.09
CA THR A 68 -16.78 2.64 -24.74
C THR A 68 -17.38 3.28 -23.50
N TYR A 69 -18.71 3.30 -23.45
CA TYR A 69 -19.50 3.91 -22.40
C TYR A 69 -20.40 2.85 -21.79
N ARG A 70 -20.31 2.67 -20.47
CA ARG A 70 -21.21 1.77 -19.73
C ARG A 70 -21.93 2.55 -18.65
N PRO A 71 -23.28 2.56 -18.61
CA PRO A 71 -24.00 3.28 -17.58
C PRO A 71 -23.75 2.68 -16.20
N ILE A 72 -23.56 3.55 -15.20
CA ILE A 72 -23.41 3.19 -13.80
C ILE A 72 -24.79 3.26 -13.16
N LEU A 73 -25.37 2.10 -12.87
CA LEU A 73 -26.71 1.98 -12.31
C LEU A 73 -26.65 1.91 -10.78
N LYS A 74 -27.56 2.61 -10.11
CA LYS A 74 -27.68 2.64 -8.65
C LYS A 74 -29.14 2.59 -8.22
N LYS A 75 -29.35 2.32 -6.93
CA LYS A 75 -30.66 2.46 -6.28
C LYS A 75 -30.88 3.93 -5.90
N ALA A 76 -31.94 4.54 -6.40
CA ALA A 76 -32.34 5.90 -6.04
C ALA A 76 -33.42 5.85 -4.95
N PRO A 77 -33.32 6.59 -3.84
CA PRO A 77 -34.38 6.65 -2.85
C PRO A 77 -35.67 7.20 -3.46
N THR A 78 -36.79 6.47 -3.32
CA THR A 78 -38.09 6.89 -3.90
C THR A 78 -38.58 8.20 -3.31
N ALA A 79 -38.27 8.50 -2.05
CA ALA A 79 -38.65 9.77 -1.42
C ALA A 79 -38.01 11.01 -2.12
N LEU A 80 -36.88 10.84 -2.79
CA LEU A 80 -36.19 11.93 -3.50
C LEU A 80 -36.45 11.90 -5.00
N TRP A 81 -36.43 10.70 -5.60
CA TRP A 81 -36.44 10.52 -7.05
C TRP A 81 -37.71 9.82 -7.59
N GLY A 82 -38.69 9.58 -6.74
CA GLY A 82 -40.01 9.09 -7.11
C GLY A 82 -40.88 10.15 -7.78
N GLU A 83 -42.13 9.78 -8.02
CA GLU A 83 -43.12 10.62 -8.71
C GLU A 83 -44.22 11.14 -7.77
N SER A 84 -44.07 10.94 -6.45
CA SER A 84 -45.07 11.30 -5.46
C SER A 84 -44.45 12.11 -4.32
N LEU A 85 -45.15 13.18 -3.94
CA LEU A 85 -44.83 14.00 -2.77
C LEU A 85 -45.25 13.35 -1.46
N THR A 86 -46.27 12.50 -1.50
CA THR A 86 -46.80 11.84 -0.31
C THR A 86 -45.96 10.60 0.03
N PRO A 87 -45.29 10.56 1.20
CA PRO A 87 -44.51 9.40 1.59
C PRO A 87 -45.45 8.22 1.90
N GLU A 88 -45.18 7.08 1.27
CA GLU A 88 -45.88 5.83 1.56
C GLU A 88 -45.05 4.97 2.52
N LEU A 89 -45.58 4.70 3.72
CA LEU A 89 -44.87 3.96 4.78
C LEU A 89 -44.44 2.55 4.37
N ASN A 90 -45.22 1.89 3.51
CA ASN A 90 -44.96 0.53 3.03
C ASN A 90 -44.69 0.48 1.52
N GLY A 91 -44.46 1.63 0.90
CA GLY A 91 -44.19 1.73 -0.53
C GLY A 91 -42.78 1.28 -0.90
N GLU A 92 -42.47 1.32 -2.19
CA GLU A 92 -41.11 1.02 -2.67
C GLU A 92 -40.11 2.04 -2.11
N GLN A 93 -39.09 1.56 -1.38
CA GLN A 93 -38.06 2.41 -0.78
C GLN A 93 -37.04 2.95 -1.80
N PHE A 94 -36.81 2.17 -2.86
CA PHE A 94 -35.81 2.49 -3.88
C PHE A 94 -36.30 2.16 -5.28
N ILE A 95 -36.03 3.08 -6.19
CA ILE A 95 -36.08 2.85 -7.63
C ILE A 95 -34.76 2.16 -8.01
N LYS A 96 -34.85 0.96 -8.59
CA LYS A 96 -33.68 0.17 -8.99
C LYS A 96 -33.19 0.58 -10.37
N ASP A 97 -31.93 0.29 -10.63
CA ASP A 97 -31.30 0.37 -11.95
C ASP A 97 -31.32 1.76 -12.59
N VAL A 98 -31.32 2.80 -11.75
CA VAL A 98 -31.31 4.20 -12.19
C VAL A 98 -29.90 4.60 -12.62
N PRO A 99 -29.70 5.17 -13.81
CA PRO A 99 -28.39 5.63 -14.28
C PRO A 99 -27.93 6.91 -13.57
N PHE A 100 -26.76 6.85 -12.93
CA PHE A 100 -26.12 7.98 -12.23
C PHE A 100 -24.77 8.37 -12.82
N GLY A 101 -24.44 7.92 -14.03
CA GLY A 101 -23.17 8.25 -14.66
C GLY A 101 -22.70 7.17 -15.62
N PHE A 102 -21.46 7.28 -16.05
CA PHE A 102 -20.86 6.39 -17.04
C PHE A 102 -19.44 5.98 -16.66
N GLU A 103 -19.16 4.70 -16.79
CA GLU A 103 -17.80 4.20 -16.91
C GLU A 103 -17.35 4.40 -18.35
N ILE A 104 -16.20 5.08 -18.52
CA ILE A 104 -15.61 5.38 -19.82
C ILE A 104 -14.29 4.62 -19.90
N LYS A 105 -14.13 3.79 -20.93
CA LYS A 105 -12.94 2.97 -21.16
C LYS A 105 -12.50 3.07 -22.62
N PRO A 106 -11.20 3.05 -22.92
CA PRO A 106 -10.74 2.92 -24.31
C PRO A 106 -11.38 1.71 -24.97
N LYS A 107 -11.88 1.89 -26.19
CA LYS A 107 -12.52 0.83 -27.00
C LYS A 107 -11.50 -0.20 -27.47
N LYS A 108 -10.31 0.27 -27.85
CA LYS A 108 -9.16 -0.59 -28.12
C LYS A 108 -8.25 -0.56 -26.90
N GLN A 109 -7.96 -1.73 -26.34
CA GLN A 109 -6.90 -1.85 -25.34
C GLN A 109 -5.56 -1.58 -26.03
N HIS A 110 -4.69 -0.79 -25.39
CA HIS A 110 -3.36 -0.53 -25.94
C HIS A 110 -2.64 -1.86 -26.15
N GLU A 111 -1.99 -2.00 -27.30
CA GLU A 111 -1.04 -3.10 -27.49
C GLU A 111 -0.04 -3.02 -26.33
N PRO A 112 0.32 -4.15 -25.69
CA PRO A 112 1.40 -4.17 -24.72
C PRO A 112 2.60 -3.45 -25.32
N GLY A 113 3.18 -2.50 -24.58
CA GLY A 113 4.39 -1.83 -25.03
C GLY A 113 5.45 -2.89 -25.33
N GLU A 114 6.20 -2.69 -26.42
CA GLU A 114 7.34 -3.55 -26.72
C GLU A 114 8.36 -3.40 -25.59
N THR A 115 8.41 -4.39 -24.70
CA THR A 115 9.46 -4.47 -23.71
C THR A 115 10.71 -5.01 -24.40
N GLN A 116 11.82 -4.28 -24.32
CA GLN A 116 13.09 -4.87 -24.71
C GLN A 116 13.43 -6.01 -23.75
N ALA A 117 13.82 -7.16 -24.30
CA ALA A 117 14.32 -8.26 -23.49
C ALA A 117 15.61 -7.80 -22.81
N ILE A 118 15.60 -7.71 -21.48
CA ILE A 118 16.83 -7.52 -20.71
C ILE A 118 17.46 -8.91 -20.56
N GLU A 119 18.70 -9.05 -21.01
CA GLU A 119 19.45 -10.29 -20.78
C GLU A 119 19.55 -10.55 -19.28
N ARG A 120 19.11 -11.73 -18.82
CA ARG A 120 19.14 -12.09 -17.40
C ARG A 120 20.54 -11.92 -16.78
N LYS A 121 21.60 -12.02 -17.58
CA LYS A 121 22.99 -11.79 -17.18
C LYS A 121 23.21 -10.38 -16.59
N GLU A 122 22.57 -9.37 -17.15
CA GLU A 122 22.66 -7.97 -16.68
C GLU A 122 21.94 -7.73 -15.34
N LEU A 123 21.04 -8.65 -14.96
CA LEU A 123 20.29 -8.61 -13.70
C LEU A 123 20.86 -9.53 -12.63
N GLN A 124 21.94 -10.27 -12.93
CA GLN A 124 22.56 -11.16 -11.96
C GLN A 124 23.37 -10.33 -10.96
N PHE A 125 23.06 -10.52 -9.68
CA PHE A 125 23.88 -10.00 -8.60
C PHE A 125 25.24 -10.70 -8.62
N THR A 126 26.30 -9.96 -8.97
CA THR A 126 27.67 -10.43 -8.87
C THR A 126 28.23 -10.06 -7.50
N THR A 127 28.52 -11.05 -6.68
CA THR A 127 29.30 -10.84 -5.46
C THR A 127 30.76 -10.71 -5.84
N GLU A 128 31.35 -9.55 -5.60
CA GLU A 128 32.82 -9.44 -5.55
C GLU A 128 33.29 -10.15 -4.29
N LEU A 129 34.16 -11.15 -4.45
CA LEU A 129 34.84 -11.77 -3.31
C LEU A 129 35.85 -10.75 -2.78
N ILE A 130 35.68 -10.36 -1.52
CA ILE A 130 36.69 -9.59 -0.81
C ILE A 130 37.69 -10.60 -0.26
N ASP A 131 38.90 -10.62 -0.84
CA ASP A 131 40.00 -11.43 -0.33
C ASP A 131 40.28 -11.06 1.13
N ASN A 132 40.36 -12.08 2.00
CA ASN A 132 40.55 -11.92 3.45
C ASN A 132 39.45 -11.11 4.17
N ALA A 133 38.20 -11.18 3.71
CA ALA A 133 37.06 -10.53 4.40
C ALA A 133 36.95 -10.90 5.88
N TYR A 134 37.40 -12.11 6.25
CA TYR A 134 37.45 -12.59 7.62
C TYR A 134 38.83 -13.15 7.92
N ASN A 135 39.39 -12.76 9.05
CA ASN A 135 40.58 -13.37 9.60
C ASN A 135 40.14 -14.34 10.71
N TRP A 136 40.13 -15.63 10.41
CA TRP A 136 39.75 -16.65 11.38
C TRP A 136 40.88 -16.81 12.39
N GLU A 137 40.68 -16.34 13.60
CA GLU A 137 41.60 -16.60 14.71
C GLU A 137 41.36 -18.01 15.27
N ASN A 138 42.44 -18.70 15.61
CA ASN A 138 42.34 -19.97 16.30
C ASN A 138 41.92 -19.71 17.75
N ILE A 139 40.66 -20.01 18.07
CA ILE A 139 40.17 -19.90 19.45
C ILE A 139 40.58 -21.16 20.17
N GLU A 140 41.50 -21.02 21.13
CA GLU A 140 41.89 -22.14 22.00
C GLU A 140 40.67 -22.65 22.78
N PRO A 141 40.45 -23.98 22.84
CA PRO A 141 39.35 -24.55 23.60
C PRO A 141 39.45 -24.17 25.08
N PHE A 142 38.33 -23.80 25.68
CA PHE A 142 38.26 -23.49 27.09
C PHE A 142 38.73 -24.69 27.93
N LEU A 143 39.80 -24.50 28.70
CA LEU A 143 40.29 -25.49 29.67
C LEU A 143 39.79 -25.10 31.06
N ALA A 144 38.90 -25.92 31.62
CA ALA A 144 38.37 -25.70 32.96
C ALA A 144 39.48 -25.81 34.02
N GLN A 145 39.88 -24.67 34.59
CA GLN A 145 40.82 -24.65 35.71
C GLN A 145 40.06 -24.87 37.03
N SER A 146 40.46 -25.89 37.79
CA SER A 146 39.93 -26.16 39.13
C SER A 146 40.55 -25.23 40.17
N LEU A 147 40.24 -23.94 40.08
CA LEU A 147 40.62 -22.94 41.06
C LEU A 147 39.66 -22.99 42.28
N LYS A 148 40.15 -22.64 43.47
CA LYS A 148 39.27 -22.43 44.65
C LYS A 148 38.37 -21.21 44.40
N LYS A 149 37.21 -21.14 45.05
CA LYS A 149 36.18 -20.12 44.76
C LYS A 149 36.74 -18.68 44.83
N GLU A 150 37.54 -18.39 45.85
CA GLU A 150 38.18 -17.09 46.06
C GLU A 150 39.18 -16.74 44.95
N ASP A 151 39.92 -17.73 44.44
CA ASP A 151 40.88 -17.55 43.34
C ASP A 151 40.18 -17.35 41.99
N LYS A 152 39.01 -17.99 41.77
CA LYS A 152 38.19 -17.81 40.56
C LYS A 152 37.67 -16.39 40.42
N GLU A 153 37.08 -15.87 41.49
CA GLU A 153 36.51 -14.52 41.51
C GLU A 153 37.60 -13.47 41.26
N LYS A 154 38.79 -13.67 41.84
CA LYS A 154 39.95 -12.82 41.60
C LYS A 154 40.42 -12.86 40.14
N THR A 155 40.61 -14.04 39.54
CA THR A 155 41.07 -14.16 38.15
C THR A 155 40.09 -13.54 37.14
N ILE A 156 38.79 -13.70 37.37
CA ILE A 156 37.77 -13.10 36.50
C ILE A 156 37.80 -11.57 36.61
N ASN A 157 37.87 -11.04 37.83
CA ASN A 157 37.99 -9.60 38.06
C ASN A 157 39.24 -9.03 37.39
N ASP A 158 40.39 -9.68 37.54
CA ASP A 158 41.64 -9.24 36.93
C ASP A 158 41.50 -9.20 35.39
N THR A 159 40.87 -10.21 34.77
CA THR A 159 40.70 -10.30 33.31
C THR A 159 39.69 -9.27 32.76
N ILE A 160 38.61 -8.98 33.50
CA ILE A 160 37.62 -7.97 33.10
C ILE A 160 38.21 -6.55 33.20
N MET A 161 38.96 -6.30 34.27
CA MET A 161 39.57 -4.98 34.54
C MET A 161 40.82 -4.74 33.69
N GLU A 162 41.48 -5.78 33.18
CA GLU A 162 42.64 -5.64 32.32
C GLU A 162 42.26 -4.94 31.00
N LYS A 163 43.07 -3.93 30.63
CA LYS A 163 42.94 -3.24 29.35
C LYS A 163 43.50 -4.14 28.25
N SER A 164 42.64 -5.00 27.70
CA SER A 164 43.03 -5.80 26.54
C SER A 164 43.23 -4.88 25.32
N PRO A 165 44.41 -4.88 24.68
CA PRO A 165 44.65 -4.09 23.47
C PRO A 165 43.70 -4.47 22.33
N ASN A 166 43.24 -5.73 22.28
CA ASN A 166 42.27 -6.20 21.28
C ASN A 166 40.89 -5.54 21.45
N ARG A 167 40.46 -5.32 22.71
CA ARG A 167 39.19 -4.63 22.99
C ARG A 167 39.25 -3.18 22.52
N ASN A 168 40.36 -2.50 22.80
CA ASN A 168 40.53 -1.09 22.41
C ASN A 168 40.53 -0.95 20.88
N ASN A 169 41.26 -1.81 20.17
CA ASN A 169 41.27 -1.83 18.70
C ASN A 169 39.87 -2.09 18.11
N LEU A 170 39.09 -2.99 18.72
CA LEU A 170 37.70 -3.24 18.28
C LEU A 170 36.83 -1.99 18.43
N LEU A 171 36.90 -1.30 19.57
CA LEU A 171 36.11 -0.10 19.83
C LEU A 171 36.47 1.05 18.87
N GLU A 172 37.76 1.26 18.62
CA GLU A 172 38.21 2.26 17.64
C GLU A 172 37.72 1.95 16.22
N ASN A 173 37.78 0.67 15.80
CA ASN A 173 37.27 0.24 14.51
C ASN A 173 35.75 0.40 14.37
N MET A 174 35.00 0.40 15.48
CA MET A 174 33.56 0.71 15.50
C MET A 174 33.28 2.22 15.50
N GLY A 175 34.31 3.06 15.34
CA GLY A 175 34.19 4.52 15.31
C GLY A 175 34.09 5.16 16.70
N ILE A 176 34.40 4.42 17.75
CA ILE A 176 34.35 4.91 19.12
C ILE A 176 35.73 5.49 19.48
N ASN A 177 35.81 6.81 19.64
CA ASN A 177 37.04 7.49 20.00
C ASN A 177 37.36 7.28 21.49
N LEU A 178 38.36 6.43 21.77
CA LEU A 178 38.77 6.09 23.14
C LEU A 178 39.34 7.28 23.93
N ALA A 179 39.73 8.38 23.26
CA ALA A 179 40.20 9.60 23.91
C ALA A 179 39.06 10.54 24.34
N GLU A 180 37.86 10.40 23.75
CA GLU A 180 36.66 11.18 24.09
C GLU A 180 35.77 10.47 25.11
N ILE A 181 35.95 9.16 25.28
CA ILE A 181 35.38 8.44 26.41
C ILE A 181 36.14 8.88 27.67
N GLU A 182 35.49 9.64 28.54
CA GLU A 182 35.89 9.77 29.95
C GLU A 182 35.83 8.38 30.58
N GLU A 183 36.88 7.59 30.37
CA GLU A 183 37.17 6.30 30.97
C GLU A 183 35.94 5.39 31.16
N ILE A 184 35.73 4.37 30.31
CA ILE A 184 34.83 3.25 30.68
C ILE A 184 35.47 2.59 31.91
N ASN A 185 35.11 3.11 33.06
CA ASN A 185 35.71 2.80 34.33
C ASN A 185 34.90 1.66 34.95
N LEU A 186 35.28 0.44 34.57
CA LEU A 186 34.66 -0.77 35.07
C LEU A 186 34.94 -1.00 36.56
N SER A 187 35.90 -0.27 37.16
CA SER A 187 36.24 -0.43 38.59
C SER A 187 35.11 -0.02 39.54
N LYS A 188 34.06 0.66 39.05
CA LYS A 188 32.85 0.97 39.80
C LYS A 188 31.79 -0.12 39.78
N PHE A 189 31.95 -1.15 38.95
CA PHE A 189 31.01 -2.27 38.86
C PHE A 189 31.50 -3.45 39.69
N ASP A 190 30.62 -3.99 40.54
CA ASP A 190 30.91 -5.22 41.28
C ASP A 190 30.60 -6.43 40.39
N PHE A 191 31.39 -7.49 40.51
CA PHE A 191 31.22 -8.75 39.79
C PHE A 191 29.79 -9.31 39.89
N ASN A 192 29.16 -9.07 41.05
CA ASN A 192 27.80 -9.51 41.35
C ASN A 192 26.71 -8.80 40.53
N ASP A 193 27.02 -7.68 39.88
CA ASP A 193 26.05 -6.91 39.10
C ASP A 193 25.78 -7.51 37.71
N PHE A 194 26.70 -8.32 37.17
CA PHE A 194 26.62 -8.82 35.79
C PHE A 194 26.49 -10.33 35.65
N LEU A 195 26.94 -11.12 36.63
CA LEU A 195 27.04 -12.58 36.45
C LEU A 195 26.40 -13.33 37.61
N ILE A 196 25.30 -14.03 37.33
CA ILE A 196 24.91 -15.20 38.11
C ILE A 196 25.84 -16.34 37.67
N LEU A 197 26.71 -16.81 38.57
CA LEU A 197 27.57 -17.96 38.29
C LEU A 197 26.71 -19.14 37.79
N PRO A 198 27.05 -19.77 36.65
CA PRO A 198 26.32 -20.94 36.17
C PRO A 198 26.33 -22.04 37.23
N LYS A 199 25.15 -22.47 37.68
CA LYS A 199 25.02 -23.63 38.57
C LYS A 199 25.21 -24.88 37.73
N ILE A 200 26.37 -25.50 37.83
CA ILE A 200 26.60 -26.84 37.27
C ILE A 200 26.14 -27.83 38.34
N GLU A 201 25.03 -28.53 38.10
CA GLU A 201 24.67 -29.68 38.94
C GLU A 201 25.75 -30.75 38.76
N GLN A 202 26.35 -31.18 39.86
CA GLN A 202 27.20 -32.36 39.86
C GLN A 202 26.28 -33.58 39.70
N VAL A 203 26.42 -34.28 38.57
CA VAL A 203 25.82 -35.61 38.34
C VAL A 203 26.64 -36.66 39.08
#